data_AF-A0A522AHP1-F1
#
_entry.id   AF-A0A522AHP1-F1
#
_cell.length_a   1.000
_cell.length_b   1.000
_cell.length_c   1.000
_cell.angle_alpha   90.00
_cell.angle_beta   90.00
_cell.angle_gamma   90.00
#
_symmetry.space_group_name_H-M   'P 1'
#
loop_
_entity.id
_entity.type
_entity.pdbx_description
1 polymer ?
#
loop_
_entity_poly.entity_id
_entity_poly.type
_entity_poly.pdbx_seq_one_letter_code
_entity_poly.pdbx_strand_id
1 'polypeptide(L)'
;MLLCPKATGRRGPGDHESHVSDDSSAAVDWGGPTTAYDFPIPDPADPAHLLTASYGLNCWVFNPDTNNIQGRIAEMHWRKFSVPSAPSLTPLFLDSMWRGGGPHENDTPPSFNGQTFDLSQEMDVFAIARHGKGVNSLFFDGSVRNVRAKDLWSLPWHKGYDVNAVNAVFPGWMN
;
A
#
# COMPACT_ATOMS: atom_id res chain seq x y z
N MET A 1 3.53 -9.95 -14.16
CA MET A 1 3.75 -10.17 -12.72
C MET A 1 3.85 -8.81 -12.05
N LEU A 2 3.01 -8.54 -11.05
CA LEU A 2 3.06 -7.30 -10.23
C LEU A 2 3.88 -7.58 -8.97
N LEU A 3 5.13 -8.00 -9.16
CA LEU A 3 6.01 -8.42 -8.08
C LEU A 3 7.34 -7.68 -8.16
N CYS A 4 7.70 -7.03 -7.06
CA CYS A 4 8.99 -6.38 -6.89
C CYS A 4 10.07 -7.45 -6.67
N PRO A 5 11.25 -7.38 -7.29
CA PRO A 5 12.36 -8.31 -7.02
C PRO A 5 12.86 -8.31 -5.57
N LYS A 6 12.50 -7.30 -4.76
CA LYS A 6 12.77 -7.24 -3.32
C LYS A 6 11.73 -7.96 -2.46
N ALA A 7 10.57 -8.27 -3.04
CA ALA A 7 9.51 -9.04 -2.41
C ALA A 7 9.67 -10.51 -2.83
N THR A 8 10.20 -11.34 -1.94
CA THR A 8 10.48 -12.74 -2.20
C THR A 8 9.81 -13.60 -1.14
N GLY A 9 9.35 -14.79 -1.52
CA GLY A 9 8.67 -15.65 -0.57
C GLY A 9 7.35 -15.05 -0.08
N ARG A 10 6.80 -15.68 0.95
CA ARG A 10 5.59 -15.24 1.63
C ARG A 10 5.84 -14.90 3.09
N ARG A 11 4.92 -14.14 3.68
CA ARG A 11 4.97 -13.81 5.10
C ARG A 11 4.43 -14.96 5.94
N GLY A 12 5.14 -15.34 6.98
CA GLY A 12 4.67 -16.22 8.04
C GLY A 12 3.81 -15.49 9.09
N PRO A 13 3.30 -16.21 10.10
CA PRO A 13 2.44 -15.63 11.13
C PRO A 13 3.22 -14.77 12.13
N GLY A 14 2.52 -13.87 12.81
CA GLY A 14 3.06 -13.02 13.88
C GLY A 14 3.21 -11.54 13.50
N ASP A 15 3.57 -10.74 14.49
CA ASP A 15 3.58 -9.28 14.38
C ASP A 15 4.70 -8.77 13.46
N HIS A 16 5.86 -9.42 13.48
CA HIS A 16 7.01 -9.10 12.64
C HIS A 16 7.04 -9.94 11.37
N GLU A 17 7.62 -9.37 10.31
CA GLU A 17 7.81 -10.09 9.06
C GLU A 17 8.76 -11.29 9.26
N SER A 18 8.28 -12.48 8.89
CA SER A 18 9.09 -13.69 8.75
C SER A 18 8.88 -14.28 7.36
N HIS A 19 9.93 -14.84 6.77
CA HIS A 19 9.83 -15.49 5.45
C HIS A 19 9.43 -16.96 5.60
N VAL A 20 8.49 -17.39 4.76
CA VAL A 20 8.16 -18.80 4.51
C VAL A 20 8.17 -19.06 3.01
N SER A 21 8.22 -20.34 2.61
CA SER A 21 8.16 -20.72 1.20
C SER A 21 6.82 -20.34 0.56
N ASP A 22 6.81 -20.21 -0.76
CA ASP A 22 5.61 -19.79 -1.51
C ASP A 22 4.43 -20.76 -1.35
N ASP A 23 4.72 -22.05 -1.13
CA ASP A 23 3.77 -23.14 -0.91
C ASP A 23 3.44 -23.41 0.57
N SER A 24 3.97 -22.60 1.49
CA SER A 24 3.80 -22.84 2.92
C SER A 24 2.36 -22.65 3.36
N SER A 25 1.77 -23.69 3.96
CA SER A 25 0.44 -23.61 4.58
C SER A 25 0.38 -22.72 5.83
N ALA A 26 1.54 -22.29 6.35
CA ALA A 26 1.63 -21.35 7.45
C ALA A 26 1.64 -19.89 6.99
N ALA A 27 1.73 -19.63 5.68
CA ALA A 27 1.77 -18.28 5.16
C ALA A 27 0.47 -17.53 5.43
N VAL A 28 0.59 -16.26 5.81
CA VAL A 28 -0.55 -15.35 5.92
C VAL A 28 -0.84 -14.72 4.55
N ASP A 29 -2.03 -14.15 4.41
CA ASP A 29 -2.45 -13.60 3.12
C ASP A 29 -1.64 -12.35 2.75
N TRP A 30 -1.19 -11.57 3.75
CA TRP A 30 -0.53 -10.27 3.52
C TRP A 30 0.99 -10.39 3.48
N GLY A 31 1.61 -9.43 2.80
CA GLY A 31 3.05 -9.38 2.63
C GLY A 31 3.72 -8.55 3.71
N GLY A 32 4.93 -8.12 3.39
CA GLY A 32 5.73 -7.28 4.25
C GLY A 32 6.72 -6.44 3.45
N PRO A 33 7.65 -5.78 4.13
CA PRO A 33 8.74 -5.03 3.50
C PRO A 33 9.55 -5.84 2.49
N THR A 34 9.63 -7.17 2.66
CA THR A 34 10.44 -8.06 1.82
C THR A 34 9.74 -9.34 1.37
N THR A 35 8.48 -9.55 1.75
CA THR A 35 7.62 -10.68 1.32
C THR A 35 6.46 -10.22 0.46
N ALA A 36 5.96 -11.13 -0.37
CA ALA A 36 4.78 -10.92 -1.21
C ALA A 36 3.48 -11.25 -0.45
N TYR A 37 2.37 -10.72 -0.93
CA TYR A 37 1.02 -11.07 -0.50
C TYR A 37 0.32 -11.95 -1.54
N ASP A 38 -0.71 -12.67 -1.10
CA ASP A 38 -1.57 -13.47 -1.98
C ASP A 38 -2.64 -12.62 -2.66
N PHE A 39 -2.59 -12.60 -3.99
CA PHE A 39 -3.69 -12.10 -4.80
C PHE A 39 -4.72 -13.23 -4.95
N PRO A 40 -6.02 -13.01 -4.71
CA PRO A 40 -7.03 -14.05 -4.67
C PRO A 40 -7.46 -14.54 -6.07
N ILE A 41 -6.49 -14.80 -6.94
CA ILE A 41 -6.66 -15.42 -8.25
C ILE A 41 -5.55 -16.47 -8.42
N PRO A 42 -5.83 -17.63 -9.06
CA PRO A 42 -4.80 -18.59 -9.39
C PRO A 42 -3.70 -17.97 -10.27
N ASP A 43 -2.45 -18.36 -10.07
CA ASP A 43 -1.37 -17.96 -10.97
C ASP A 43 -1.60 -18.61 -12.35
N PRO A 44 -1.66 -17.83 -13.45
CA PRO A 44 -1.80 -18.39 -14.79
C PRO A 44 -0.67 -19.35 -15.20
N ALA A 45 0.52 -19.20 -14.62
CA ALA A 45 1.68 -20.06 -14.86
C ALA A 45 1.73 -21.27 -13.92
N ASP A 46 1.08 -21.19 -12.75
CA ASP A 46 0.96 -22.28 -11.78
C ASP A 46 -0.42 -22.25 -11.10
N PRO A 47 -1.47 -22.80 -11.74
CA PRO A 47 -2.84 -22.70 -11.24
C PRO A 47 -3.10 -23.41 -9.90
N ALA A 48 -2.14 -24.18 -9.38
CA ALA A 48 -2.24 -24.78 -8.06
C ALA A 48 -2.01 -23.78 -6.92
N HIS A 49 -1.40 -22.63 -7.23
CA HIS A 49 -1.07 -21.59 -6.25
C HIS A 49 -1.75 -20.26 -6.60
N LEU A 50 -1.92 -19.41 -5.60
CA LEU A 50 -2.39 -18.04 -5.79
C LEU A 50 -1.29 -17.18 -6.41
N LEU A 51 -1.68 -16.22 -7.25
CA LEU A 51 -0.76 -15.25 -7.79
C LEU A 51 -0.20 -14.38 -6.65
N THR A 52 1.12 -14.27 -6.56
CA THR A 52 1.76 -13.38 -5.60
C THR A 52 1.99 -11.98 -6.16
N ALA A 53 1.90 -10.97 -5.29
CA ALA A 53 2.12 -9.58 -5.66
C ALA A 53 2.71 -8.77 -4.49
N SER A 54 3.27 -7.60 -4.80
CA SER A 54 3.87 -6.70 -3.80
C SER A 54 3.61 -5.22 -4.08
N TYR A 55 2.65 -4.92 -4.95
CA TYR A 55 2.22 -3.58 -5.27
C TYR A 55 0.71 -3.44 -5.05
N GLY A 56 0.29 -2.26 -4.60
CA GLY A 56 -1.09 -2.00 -4.20
C GLY A 56 -1.60 -0.70 -4.80
N LEU A 57 -2.91 -0.68 -5.03
CA LEU A 57 -3.61 0.49 -5.56
C LEU A 57 -3.99 1.45 -4.43
N ASN A 58 -3.84 2.75 -4.70
CA ASN A 58 -4.56 3.76 -3.92
C ASN A 58 -6.07 3.54 -4.15
N CYS A 59 -6.80 3.02 -3.16
CA CYS A 59 -8.22 2.69 -3.30
C CYS A 59 -9.10 3.93 -3.56
N TRP A 60 -8.64 5.13 -3.26
CA TRP A 60 -9.34 6.37 -3.58
C TRP A 60 -9.46 6.65 -5.08
N VAL A 61 -8.77 5.90 -5.93
CA VAL A 61 -8.87 6.06 -7.39
C VAL A 61 -10.10 5.37 -8.01
N PHE A 62 -10.81 4.54 -7.25
CA PHE A 62 -12.00 3.85 -7.74
C PHE A 62 -13.06 4.82 -8.29
N ASN A 63 -13.85 4.33 -9.24
CA ASN A 63 -15.04 5.01 -9.73
C ASN A 63 -16.31 4.23 -9.32
N PRO A 64 -16.70 4.29 -8.04
CA PRO A 64 -17.86 3.54 -7.56
C PRO A 64 -19.17 4.08 -8.14
N ASP A 65 -20.09 3.17 -8.41
CA ASP A 65 -21.51 3.39 -8.72
C ASP A 65 -22.39 3.49 -7.45
N THR A 66 -21.76 3.43 -6.29
CA THR A 66 -22.33 3.57 -4.95
C THR A 66 -21.81 4.84 -4.26
N ASN A 67 -22.46 5.25 -3.17
CA ASN A 67 -22.01 6.35 -2.30
C ASN A 67 -20.93 5.94 -1.30
N ASN A 68 -20.70 4.63 -1.12
CA ASN A 68 -19.66 4.10 -0.25
C ASN A 68 -19.10 2.79 -0.82
N ILE A 69 -17.78 2.68 -0.93
CA ILE A 69 -17.09 1.46 -1.31
C ILE A 69 -16.04 1.14 -0.25
N GLN A 70 -16.16 -0.05 0.37
CA GLN A 70 -15.22 -0.51 1.41
C GLN A 70 -15.04 0.50 2.57
N GLY A 71 -16.12 1.13 3.03
CA GLY A 71 -16.08 2.13 4.10
C GLY A 71 -15.72 3.55 3.63
N ARG A 72 -15.31 3.73 2.38
CA ARG A 72 -14.83 5.01 1.84
C ARG A 72 -15.95 5.74 1.08
N ILE A 73 -16.23 6.99 1.45
CA ILE A 73 -17.29 7.78 0.81
C ILE A 73 -16.92 8.16 -0.62
N ALA A 74 -17.89 8.06 -1.52
CA ALA A 74 -17.66 8.20 -2.96
C ALA A 74 -17.27 9.63 -3.39
N GLU A 75 -17.56 10.64 -2.57
CA GLU A 75 -17.19 12.04 -2.80
C GLU A 75 -15.68 12.26 -2.73
N MET A 76 -14.98 11.55 -1.84
CA MET A 76 -13.53 11.67 -1.66
C MET A 76 -12.72 11.03 -2.80
N HIS A 77 -13.33 10.15 -3.59
CA HIS A 77 -12.62 9.41 -4.64
C HIS A 77 -12.25 10.28 -5.85
N TRP A 78 -11.08 10.03 -6.44
CA TRP A 78 -10.61 10.70 -7.64
C TRP A 78 -11.50 10.42 -8.86
N ARG A 79 -11.94 9.17 -9.01
CA ARG A 79 -12.77 8.62 -10.11
C ARG A 79 -12.16 8.69 -11.51
N LYS A 80 -11.40 9.74 -11.85
CA LYS A 80 -10.79 9.98 -13.17
C LYS A 80 -9.37 10.50 -13.04
N PHE A 81 -8.52 10.15 -14.00
CA PHE A 81 -7.12 10.60 -14.07
C PHE A 81 -6.94 12.12 -14.15
N SER A 82 -7.90 12.83 -14.76
CA SER A 82 -7.80 14.28 -14.99
C SER A 82 -8.24 15.14 -13.79
N VAL A 83 -8.60 14.52 -12.65
CA VAL A 83 -9.22 15.22 -11.51
C VAL A 83 -8.21 15.77 -10.51
N PRO A 84 -7.11 15.08 -10.15
CA PRO A 84 -6.16 15.64 -9.20
C PRO A 84 -5.54 16.94 -9.70
N SER A 85 -5.49 17.95 -8.83
CA SER A 85 -4.88 19.25 -9.15
C SER A 85 -3.35 19.22 -9.19
N ALA A 86 -2.74 18.22 -8.54
CA ALA A 86 -1.30 18.01 -8.47
C ALA A 86 -0.93 16.56 -8.87
N PRO A 87 -1.11 16.17 -10.15
CA PRO A 87 -0.96 14.79 -10.59
C PRO A 87 0.44 14.21 -10.37
N SER A 88 1.49 15.04 -10.31
CA SER A 88 2.87 14.63 -9.98
C SER A 88 3.11 14.35 -8.48
N LEU A 89 2.14 14.70 -7.63
CA LEU A 89 2.17 14.46 -6.18
C LEU A 89 1.09 13.46 -5.74
N THR A 90 0.03 13.25 -6.52
CA THR A 90 -1.06 12.32 -6.18
C THR A 90 -0.66 10.86 -6.44
N PRO A 91 -0.62 10.00 -5.40
CA PRO A 91 -0.27 8.60 -5.56
C PRO A 91 -1.35 7.81 -6.30
N LEU A 92 -0.92 6.90 -7.19
CA LEU A 92 -1.80 6.01 -7.95
C LEU A 92 -1.62 4.55 -7.55
N PHE A 93 -0.38 4.05 -7.58
CA PHE A 93 -0.03 2.64 -7.37
C PHE A 93 1.39 2.55 -6.81
N LEU A 94 1.62 1.78 -5.75
CA LEU A 94 2.90 1.80 -5.02
C LEU A 94 3.29 0.41 -4.52
N ASP A 95 4.52 0.26 -4.04
CA ASP A 95 4.86 -0.91 -3.23
C ASP A 95 3.92 -1.01 -2.02
N SER A 96 3.50 -2.24 -1.70
CA SER A 96 2.54 -2.46 -0.62
C SER A 96 2.69 -3.83 0.03
N MET A 97 2.08 -3.98 1.20
CA MET A 97 1.86 -5.27 1.87
C MET A 97 0.51 -5.90 1.51
N TRP A 98 -0.35 -5.19 0.76
CA TRP A 98 -1.69 -5.62 0.39
C TRP A 98 -2.15 -5.05 -0.94
N ARG A 99 -3.27 -5.57 -1.47
CA ARG A 99 -3.84 -5.23 -2.78
C ARG A 99 -4.11 -3.72 -2.97
N GLY A 100 -4.29 -3.01 -1.88
CA GLY A 100 -4.49 -1.57 -1.83
C GLY A 100 -4.96 -1.14 -0.46
N GLY A 101 -5.04 0.18 -0.29
CA GLY A 101 -5.57 0.85 0.90
C GLY A 101 -6.05 2.23 0.50
N GLY A 102 -6.87 2.85 1.33
CA GLY A 102 -7.28 4.24 1.24
C GLY A 102 -6.79 5.01 2.45
N PRO A 103 -5.52 5.45 2.43
CA PRO A 103 -4.92 6.15 3.56
C PRO A 103 -5.63 7.47 3.88
N HIS A 104 -5.57 7.85 5.14
CA HIS A 104 -5.97 9.15 5.68
C HIS A 104 -4.81 9.87 6.35
N GLU A 105 -4.93 11.19 6.48
CA GLU A 105 -3.94 12.08 7.10
C GLU A 105 -3.73 11.81 8.59
N ASN A 106 -4.73 11.21 9.24
CA ASN A 106 -4.73 10.85 10.65
C ASN A 106 -4.37 9.38 10.91
N ASP A 107 -3.98 8.62 9.88
CA ASP A 107 -3.44 7.27 10.07
C ASP A 107 -2.17 7.35 10.94
N THR A 108 -2.11 6.49 11.95
CA THR A 108 -0.99 6.43 12.89
C THR A 108 0.20 5.73 12.21
N PRO A 109 1.42 6.30 12.26
CA PRO A 109 2.58 5.63 11.67
C PRO A 109 2.87 4.26 12.31
N PRO A 110 3.31 3.27 11.52
CA PRO A 110 3.58 1.93 12.05
C PRO A 110 4.78 1.97 12.98
N SER A 111 4.64 1.36 14.17
CA SER A 111 5.64 1.33 15.23
C SER A 111 6.95 0.68 14.79
N PHE A 112 6.88 -0.27 13.86
CA PHE A 112 8.03 -0.92 13.25
C PHE A 112 7.76 -1.23 11.76
N ASN A 113 8.83 -1.38 10.99
CA ASN A 113 8.75 -1.68 9.57
C ASN A 113 8.08 -3.05 9.35
N GLY A 114 6.97 -3.07 8.63
CA GLY A 114 6.20 -4.29 8.36
C GLY A 114 5.20 -4.67 9.45
N GLN A 115 4.81 -3.73 10.31
CA GLN A 115 3.68 -3.92 11.23
C GLN A 115 2.44 -4.39 10.46
N THR A 116 1.71 -5.35 11.03
CA THR A 116 0.41 -5.77 10.52
C THR A 116 -0.52 -4.57 10.52
N PHE A 117 -1.22 -4.35 9.41
CA PHE A 117 -2.19 -3.28 9.29
C PHE A 117 -3.56 -3.79 9.75
N ASP A 118 -4.35 -2.90 10.34
CA ASP A 118 -5.80 -3.06 10.35
C ASP A 118 -6.40 -2.17 9.24
N LEU A 119 -7.63 -2.47 8.81
CA LEU A 119 -8.30 -1.68 7.77
C LEU A 119 -8.82 -0.31 8.28
N SER A 120 -8.38 0.11 9.47
CA SER A 120 -8.63 1.46 10.00
C SER A 120 -7.41 2.37 9.91
N GLN A 121 -6.20 1.82 9.75
CA GLN A 121 -4.92 2.52 9.58
C GLN A 121 -4.30 2.14 8.24
N GLU A 122 -4.90 2.60 7.15
CA GLU A 122 -4.62 2.04 5.82
C GLU A 122 -3.31 2.57 5.18
N MET A 123 -2.69 3.62 5.73
CA MET A 123 -1.34 4.03 5.36
C MET A 123 -0.30 2.92 5.61
N ASP A 124 -0.49 2.08 6.63
CA ASP A 124 0.44 0.99 6.97
C ASP A 124 0.65 0.02 5.81
N VAL A 125 -0.37 -0.17 4.97
CA VAL A 125 -0.30 -0.98 3.75
C VAL A 125 0.86 -0.54 2.84
N PHE A 126 1.18 0.75 2.82
CA PHE A 126 2.21 1.36 1.97
C PHE A 126 3.45 1.84 2.75
N ALA A 127 3.32 2.13 4.05
CA ALA A 127 4.39 2.67 4.88
C ALA A 127 5.41 1.57 5.28
N ILE A 128 6.21 1.14 4.31
CA ILE A 128 7.26 0.14 4.47
C ILE A 128 8.60 0.64 3.90
N ALA A 129 9.69 0.06 4.39
CA ALA A 129 11.04 0.26 3.89
C ALA A 129 11.43 -0.89 2.92
N ARG A 130 10.86 -0.89 1.70
CA ARG A 130 11.16 -1.89 0.65
C ARG A 130 12.36 -1.48 -0.22
N HIS A 131 12.48 -0.18 -0.51
CA HIS A 131 13.53 0.40 -1.34
C HIS A 131 14.28 1.49 -0.56
N GLY A 132 15.22 1.06 0.30
CA GLY A 132 15.87 1.96 1.25
C GLY A 132 14.90 2.32 2.37
N LYS A 133 14.74 3.60 2.70
CA LYS A 133 13.83 4.06 3.77
C LYS A 133 12.41 4.35 3.27
N GLY A 134 11.96 3.68 2.22
CA GLY A 134 10.66 3.97 1.61
C GLY A 134 10.24 3.04 0.49
N VAL A 135 9.33 3.55 -0.34
CA VAL A 135 8.66 2.83 -1.42
C VAL A 135 8.80 3.58 -2.74
N ASN A 136 8.68 2.86 -3.86
CA ASN A 136 8.46 3.45 -5.15
C ASN A 136 6.97 3.67 -5.37
N SER A 137 6.63 4.86 -5.86
CA SER A 137 5.25 5.29 -6.11
C SER A 137 5.10 5.71 -7.56
N LEU A 138 4.08 5.17 -8.23
CA LEU A 138 3.53 5.70 -9.47
C LEU A 138 2.54 6.82 -9.13
N PHE A 139 2.68 7.94 -9.80
CA PHE A 139 1.83 9.12 -9.67
C PHE A 139 0.85 9.25 -10.84
N PHE A 140 -0.15 10.12 -10.69
CA PHE A 140 -1.18 10.35 -11.71
C PHE A 140 -0.65 10.96 -13.02
N ASP A 141 0.52 11.59 -13.00
CA ASP A 141 1.22 12.07 -14.21
C ASP A 141 2.02 10.96 -14.93
N GLY A 142 2.00 9.74 -14.40
CA GLY A 142 2.74 8.59 -14.93
C GLY A 142 4.20 8.52 -14.48
N SER A 143 4.68 9.48 -13.70
CA SER A 143 6.04 9.43 -13.14
C SER A 143 6.14 8.38 -12.03
N VAL A 144 7.32 7.78 -11.91
CA VAL A 144 7.66 6.87 -10.80
C VAL A 144 8.84 7.44 -10.04
N ARG A 145 8.72 7.56 -8.72
CA ARG A 145 9.81 8.02 -7.85
C ARG A 145 9.76 7.34 -6.49
N ASN A 146 10.92 7.32 -5.84
CA ASN A 146 11.02 6.88 -4.46
C ASN A 146 10.41 7.94 -3.52
N VAL A 147 9.66 7.47 -2.53
CA VAL A 147 9.04 8.26 -1.47
C VAL A 147 9.47 7.64 -0.15
N ARG A 148 10.05 8.45 0.76
CA ARG A 148 10.38 7.97 2.11
C ARG A 148 9.09 7.60 2.84
N ALA A 149 9.13 6.57 3.68
CA ALA A 149 7.92 6.07 4.35
C ALA A 149 7.16 7.19 5.10
N LYS A 150 7.88 8.08 5.79
CA LYS A 150 7.25 9.23 6.49
C LYS A 150 6.65 10.28 5.57
N ASP A 151 7.19 10.45 4.36
CA ASP A 151 6.72 11.47 3.41
C ASP A 151 5.40 11.05 2.75
N LEU A 152 4.95 9.80 2.91
CA LEU A 152 3.65 9.33 2.42
C LEU A 152 2.48 10.14 3.00
N TRP A 153 2.62 10.63 4.23
CA TRP A 153 1.62 11.50 4.87
C TRP A 153 1.57 12.90 4.25
N SER A 154 2.60 13.31 3.50
CA SER A 154 2.64 14.60 2.81
C SER A 154 2.11 14.54 1.37
N LEU A 155 1.48 13.43 0.97
CA LEU A 155 0.93 13.23 -0.37
C LEU A 155 -0.61 13.32 -0.35
N PRO A 156 -1.25 13.95 -1.36
CA PRO A 156 -2.70 14.03 -1.43
C PRO A 156 -3.31 12.71 -1.91
N TRP A 157 -3.75 11.84 -0.98
CA TRP A 157 -4.28 10.51 -1.31
C TRP A 157 -5.69 10.53 -1.89
N HIS A 158 -6.54 11.48 -1.48
CA HIS A 158 -7.93 11.65 -1.91
C HIS A 158 -8.32 13.13 -2.00
N LYS A 159 -9.51 13.44 -2.56
CA LYS A 159 -9.95 14.84 -2.82
C LYS A 159 -10.07 15.73 -1.58
N GLY A 160 -10.14 15.13 -0.39
CA GLY A 160 -10.30 15.84 0.88
C GLY A 160 -9.10 15.68 1.80
N TYR A 161 -7.98 15.13 1.32
CA TYR A 161 -6.81 14.84 2.15
C TYR A 161 -6.10 16.15 2.51
N ASP A 162 -5.99 16.47 3.80
CA ASP A 162 -5.22 17.63 4.25
C ASP A 162 -3.77 17.25 4.56
N VAL A 163 -2.87 17.55 3.63
CA VAL A 163 -1.41 17.32 3.77
C VAL A 163 -0.77 18.13 4.90
N ASN A 164 -1.46 19.12 5.47
CA ASN A 164 -0.98 19.93 6.59
C ASN A 164 -1.57 19.47 7.94
N ALA A 165 -2.56 18.57 7.93
CA ALA A 165 -3.19 18.06 9.14
C ALA A 165 -2.38 16.93 9.82
N VAL A 166 -1.28 16.50 9.19
CA VAL A 166 -0.40 15.45 9.70
C VAL A 166 0.18 15.87 11.05
N ASN A 167 -0.34 15.29 12.11
CA ASN A 167 0.11 15.50 13.48
C ASN A 167 0.59 14.18 14.08
N ALA A 168 1.66 13.63 13.50
CA ALA A 168 2.19 12.33 13.85
C ALA A 168 3.65 12.42 14.32
N VAL A 169 4.00 11.60 15.31
CA VAL A 169 5.39 11.36 15.70
C VAL A 169 5.89 10.13 14.96
N PHE A 170 6.81 10.33 14.03
CA PHE A 170 7.36 9.23 13.24
C PHE A 170 8.42 8.45 14.04
N PRO A 171 8.33 7.11 14.10
CA PRO A 171 9.34 6.28 14.75
C PRO A 171 10.69 6.34 14.02
N GLY A 172 11.75 6.04 14.76
CA GLY A 172 13.13 6.21 14.30
C GLY A 172 13.46 5.48 12.99
N TRP A 173 12.81 4.34 12.71
CA TRP A 173 13.05 3.58 11.48
C TRP A 173 12.60 4.31 10.21
N MET A 174 11.69 5.28 10.32
CA MET A 174 11.18 6.08 9.19
C MET A 174 12.03 7.30 8.87
N ASN A 175 13.03 7.62 9.71
CA ASN A 175 13.88 8.81 9.57
C ASN A 175 15.12 8.55 8.74
#